data_AF-A0A086N1X3-F1
#
_entry.id   AF-A0A086N1X3-F1
#
_cell.length_a   1.000
_cell.length_b   1.000
_cell.length_c   1.000
_cell.angle_alpha   90.00
_cell.angle_beta   90.00
_cell.angle_gamma   90.00
#
_symmetry.space_group_name_H-M   'P 1'
#
loop_
_entity.id
_entity.type
_entity.pdbx_description
1 polymer ?
#
loop_
_entity_poly.entity_id
_entity_poly.type
_entity_poly.pdbx_seq_one_letter_code
_entity_poly.pdbx_strand_id
1 'polypeptide(L)'
;MSAMPIALLLTTAATGAVGVAVLRSILVLRRQVTALRTELAESRAAATRGRLPAARTTADAEEIRAAVADALAEERERELAEARAFWAAQESRDASDAPLLLGLADSELFLPRQADFVGLEPVAEPGADSDEAATQDAGPLESAELAAARRRHPSHPDFVPNPSPAVGDHESTVATLEELAESSVALADVRPGPLGTLDVYVFADGTTLCMTPGHRETAERLAAALGAGKTPYLLGGSGISGAYTLTFACGEENVYILADRVIASL
;
A
#
# COMPACT_ATOMS: atom_id res chain seq x y z
N MET A 1 -7.55 -90.60 23.89
CA MET A 1 -8.32 -89.69 23.00
C MET A 1 -7.58 -88.36 22.95
N SER A 2 -7.22 -87.89 21.76
CA SER A 2 -6.24 -86.79 21.56
C SER A 2 -6.83 -85.43 21.94
N ALA A 3 -6.17 -84.70 22.87
CA ALA A 3 -6.54 -83.37 23.34
C ALA A 3 -6.09 -82.23 22.39
N MET A 4 -5.19 -82.55 21.46
CA MET A 4 -4.57 -81.59 20.54
C MET A 4 -5.55 -80.85 19.59
N PRO A 5 -6.55 -81.50 18.96
CA PRO A 5 -7.47 -80.79 18.08
C PRO A 5 -8.39 -79.82 18.84
N ILE A 6 -8.75 -80.14 20.09
CA ILE A 6 -9.57 -79.26 20.94
C ILE A 6 -8.77 -78.00 21.32
N ALA A 7 -7.50 -78.16 21.68
CA ALA A 7 -6.62 -77.03 21.98
C ALA A 7 -6.47 -76.09 20.77
N LEU A 8 -6.30 -76.64 19.56
CA LEU A 8 -6.21 -75.84 18.34
C LEU A 8 -7.49 -75.03 18.07
N LEU A 9 -8.66 -75.67 18.21
CA LEU A 9 -9.96 -75.00 18.02
C LEU A 9 -10.20 -73.89 19.06
N LEU A 10 -9.78 -74.10 20.31
CA LEU A 10 -9.88 -73.06 21.34
C LEU A 10 -8.97 -71.87 21.03
N THR A 11 -7.76 -72.11 20.55
CA THR A 11 -6.84 -71.01 20.19
C THR A 11 -7.32 -70.19 19.00
N THR A 12 -7.90 -70.82 17.97
CA THR A 12 -8.45 -70.11 16.81
C THR A 12 -9.73 -69.36 17.15
N ALA A 13 -10.58 -69.92 18.01
CA ALA A 13 -11.75 -69.23 18.53
C ALA A 13 -11.36 -68.01 19.38
N ALA A 14 -10.35 -68.14 20.24
CA ALA A 14 -9.85 -67.05 21.07
C ALA A 14 -9.24 -65.92 20.24
N THR A 15 -8.41 -66.22 19.24
CA THR A 15 -7.83 -65.19 18.36
C THR A 15 -8.88 -64.48 17.51
N GLY A 16 -9.89 -65.21 17.03
CA GLY A 16 -11.04 -64.63 16.34
C GLY A 16 -11.84 -63.67 17.23
N ALA A 17 -12.12 -64.06 18.47
CA ALA A 17 -12.83 -63.20 19.42
C ALA A 17 -12.04 -61.92 19.75
N VAL A 18 -10.72 -62.02 19.95
CA VAL A 18 -9.84 -60.87 20.16
C VAL A 18 -9.84 -59.96 18.93
N GLY A 19 -9.74 -60.53 17.73
CA GLY A 19 -9.79 -59.76 16.48
C GLY A 19 -11.09 -58.98 16.31
N VAL A 20 -12.24 -59.59 16.63
CA VAL A 20 -13.55 -58.91 16.61
C VAL A 20 -13.64 -57.82 17.68
N ALA A 21 -13.11 -58.06 18.88
CA ALA A 21 -13.09 -57.06 19.94
C ALA A 21 -12.25 -55.83 19.56
N VAL A 22 -11.06 -56.05 18.98
CA VAL A 22 -10.18 -54.99 18.47
C VAL A 22 -10.83 -54.24 17.31
N LEU A 23 -11.49 -54.94 16.40
CA LEU A 23 -12.20 -54.28 15.30
C LEU A 23 -13.34 -53.39 15.83
N ARG A 24 -14.11 -53.87 16.82
CA ARG A 24 -15.15 -53.07 17.47
C ARG A 24 -14.57 -51.86 18.19
N SER A 25 -13.45 -52.00 18.91
CA SER A 25 -12.84 -50.87 19.59
C SER A 25 -12.34 -49.82 18.61
N ILE A 26 -11.75 -50.22 17.47
CA ILE A 26 -11.34 -49.29 16.41
C ILE A 26 -12.56 -48.57 15.81
N LEU A 27 -13.66 -49.28 15.54
CA LEU A 27 -14.86 -48.66 14.98
C LEU A 27 -15.51 -47.66 15.96
N VAL A 28 -15.52 -47.97 17.26
CA VAL A 28 -15.99 -47.04 18.30
C VAL A 28 -15.07 -45.83 18.39
N LEU A 29 -13.75 -46.04 18.39
CA LEU A 29 -12.78 -44.95 18.44
C LEU A 29 -12.89 -44.03 17.22
N ARG A 30 -13.07 -44.58 16.01
CA ARG A 30 -13.30 -43.77 14.81
C ARG A 30 -14.54 -42.90 14.94
N ARG A 31 -15.65 -43.45 15.49
CA ARG A 31 -16.88 -42.67 15.75
C ARG A 31 -16.65 -41.57 16.79
N GLN A 32 -15.92 -41.86 17.86
CA GLN A 32 -15.58 -40.86 18.88
C GLN A 32 -14.69 -39.74 18.31
N VAL A 33 -13.69 -40.08 17.50
CA VAL A 33 -12.83 -39.09 16.82
C VAL A 33 -13.65 -38.23 15.86
N THR A 34 -14.57 -38.81 15.09
CA THR A 34 -15.45 -38.02 14.21
C THR A 34 -16.35 -37.08 15.01
N ALA A 35 -16.91 -37.55 16.14
CA ALA A 35 -17.75 -36.72 17.00
C ALA A 35 -16.97 -35.57 17.66
N LEU A 36 -15.74 -35.84 18.14
CA LEU A 36 -14.86 -34.80 18.69
C LEU A 36 -14.44 -33.78 17.63
N ARG A 37 -14.18 -34.23 16.39
CA ARG A 37 -13.87 -33.31 15.28
C ARG A 37 -15.04 -32.39 14.95
N THR A 38 -16.28 -32.90 14.98
CA THR A 38 -17.47 -32.06 14.75
C THR A 38 -17.67 -31.07 15.89
N GLU A 39 -17.54 -31.51 17.14
CA GLU A 39 -17.68 -30.64 18.32
C GLU A 39 -16.62 -29.53 18.37
N LEU A 40 -15.37 -29.86 18.00
CA LEU A 40 -14.28 -28.89 17.94
C LEU A 40 -14.47 -27.88 16.79
N ALA A 41 -14.97 -28.33 15.63
CA ALA A 41 -15.33 -27.45 14.53
C ALA A 41 -16.46 -26.47 14.90
N GLU A 42 -17.50 -26.96 15.58
CA GLU A 42 -18.60 -26.13 16.09
C GLU A 42 -18.12 -25.12 17.14
N SER A 43 -17.30 -25.57 18.10
CA SER A 43 -16.74 -24.71 19.14
C SER A 43 -15.85 -23.62 18.55
N ARG A 44 -15.02 -23.96 17.56
CA ARG A 44 -14.17 -22.99 16.84
C ARG A 44 -15.02 -21.99 16.06
N ALA A 45 -16.08 -22.44 15.39
CA ALA A 45 -17.00 -21.58 14.67
C ALA A 45 -17.78 -20.64 15.61
N ALA A 46 -18.15 -21.11 16.80
CA ALA A 46 -18.76 -20.27 17.83
C ALA A 46 -17.77 -19.22 18.37
N ALA A 47 -16.53 -19.63 18.65
CA ALA A 47 -15.47 -18.73 19.12
C ALA A 47 -15.09 -17.66 18.08
N THR A 48 -15.03 -18.00 16.79
CA THR A 48 -14.80 -17.00 15.73
C THR A 48 -15.98 -16.05 15.57
N ARG A 49 -17.23 -16.54 15.64
CA ARG A 49 -18.42 -15.68 15.61
C ARG A 49 -18.52 -14.74 16.82
N GLY A 50 -18.04 -15.16 17.99
CA GLY A 50 -18.01 -14.31 19.19
C GLY A 50 -16.89 -13.25 19.18
N ARG A 51 -15.83 -13.45 18.38
CA ARG A 51 -14.69 -12.52 18.28
C ARG A 51 -14.79 -11.55 17.10
N LEU A 52 -15.52 -11.91 16.05
CA LEU A 52 -15.70 -11.06 14.88
C LEU A 52 -17.00 -10.27 15.02
N PRO A 53 -16.96 -8.94 14.87
CA PRO A 53 -18.18 -8.16 14.65
C PRO A 53 -19.00 -8.80 13.52
N ALA A 54 -20.32 -8.83 13.68
CA ALA A 54 -21.20 -9.36 12.65
C ALA A 54 -20.92 -8.67 11.31
N ALA A 55 -20.96 -9.45 10.22
CA ALA A 55 -20.83 -8.88 8.88
C ALA A 55 -21.93 -7.84 8.70
N ARG A 56 -21.53 -6.58 8.42
CA ARG A 56 -22.47 -5.49 8.15
C ARG A 56 -23.35 -5.89 6.97
N THR A 57 -24.63 -5.63 7.09
CA THR A 57 -25.59 -5.91 6.01
C THR A 57 -25.38 -4.91 4.87
N THR A 58 -25.93 -5.22 3.70
CA THR A 58 -25.87 -4.31 2.55
C THR A 58 -26.55 -2.98 2.84
N ALA A 59 -27.59 -2.97 3.68
CA ALA A 59 -28.29 -1.77 4.13
C ALA A 59 -27.38 -0.87 4.98
N ASP A 60 -26.63 -1.45 5.93
CA ASP A 60 -25.66 -0.71 6.74
C ASP A 60 -24.57 -0.05 5.87
N ALA A 61 -24.15 -0.74 4.81
CA ALA A 61 -23.17 -0.20 3.87
C ALA A 61 -23.72 0.96 3.02
N GLU A 62 -25.01 0.92 2.65
CA GLU A 62 -25.68 2.01 1.94
C GLU A 62 -25.85 3.25 2.82
N GLU A 63 -26.24 3.06 4.08
CA GLU A 63 -26.37 4.15 5.07
C GLU A 63 -25.02 4.85 5.32
N ILE A 64 -23.94 4.07 5.48
CA ILE A 64 -22.60 4.62 5.65
C ILE A 64 -22.17 5.41 4.40
N ARG A 65 -22.43 4.88 3.19
CA ARG A 65 -22.08 5.59 1.94
C ARG A 65 -22.85 6.91 1.81
N ALA A 66 -24.13 6.94 2.16
CA ALA A 66 -24.92 8.15 2.16
C ALA A 66 -24.37 9.18 3.15
N ALA A 67 -24.12 8.77 4.40
CA ALA A 67 -23.58 9.65 5.43
C ALA A 67 -22.20 10.22 5.06
N VAL A 68 -21.32 9.42 4.45
CA VAL A 68 -20.01 9.87 3.97
C VAL A 68 -20.15 10.83 2.79
N ALA A 69 -21.07 10.57 1.86
CA ALA A 69 -21.31 11.46 0.73
C ALA A 69 -21.84 12.82 1.19
N ASP A 70 -22.76 12.85 2.16
CA ASP A 70 -23.30 14.07 2.74
C ASP A 70 -22.21 14.86 3.47
N ALA A 71 -21.37 14.20 4.27
CA ALA A 71 -20.26 14.86 4.97
C ALA A 71 -19.22 15.46 4.01
N LEU A 72 -18.89 14.76 2.92
CA LEU A 72 -17.98 15.28 1.89
C LEU A 72 -18.59 16.43 1.09
N ALA A 73 -19.90 16.41 0.86
CA ALA A 73 -20.61 17.51 0.20
C ALA A 73 -20.58 18.78 1.07
N GLU A 74 -20.81 18.63 2.38
CA GLU A 74 -20.74 19.75 3.33
C GLU A 74 -19.33 20.34 3.40
N GLU A 75 -18.29 19.50 3.49
CA GLU A 75 -16.89 19.97 3.50
C GLU A 75 -16.53 20.72 2.22
N ARG A 76 -16.91 20.17 1.05
CA ARG A 76 -16.69 20.83 -0.24
C ARG A 76 -17.40 22.18 -0.33
N GLU A 77 -18.62 22.29 0.23
CA GLU A 77 -19.34 23.57 0.24
C GLU A 77 -18.62 24.61 1.10
N ARG A 78 -18.03 24.20 2.23
CA ARG A 78 -17.19 25.09 3.06
C ARG A 78 -15.95 25.54 2.30
N GLU A 79 -15.21 24.63 1.67
CA GLU A 79 -14.03 24.99 0.86
C GLU A 79 -14.40 25.95 -0.29
N LEU A 80 -15.52 25.70 -0.98
CA LEU A 80 -16.01 26.59 -2.04
C LEU A 80 -16.48 27.94 -1.50
N ALA A 81 -17.01 28.01 -0.27
CA ALA A 81 -17.37 29.27 0.37
C ALA A 81 -16.12 30.08 0.75
N GLU A 82 -15.09 29.44 1.28
CA GLU A 82 -13.80 30.07 1.59
C GLU A 82 -13.11 30.57 0.32
N ALA A 83 -13.08 29.75 -0.74
CA ALA A 83 -12.54 30.17 -2.03
C ALA A 83 -13.29 31.38 -2.60
N ARG A 84 -14.63 31.38 -2.54
CA ARG A 84 -15.45 32.54 -2.96
C ARG A 84 -15.15 33.78 -2.13
N ALA A 85 -15.01 33.64 -0.82
CA ALA A 85 -14.68 34.74 0.07
C ALA A 85 -13.27 35.30 -0.20
N PHE A 86 -12.30 34.42 -0.44
CA PHE A 86 -10.94 34.80 -0.81
C PHE A 86 -10.91 35.61 -2.11
N TRP A 87 -11.58 35.12 -3.16
CA TRP A 87 -11.66 35.83 -4.45
C TRP A 87 -12.39 37.16 -4.34
N ALA A 88 -13.51 37.20 -3.60
CA ALA A 88 -14.23 38.45 -3.35
C ALA A 88 -13.37 39.49 -2.60
N ALA A 89 -12.58 39.04 -1.63
CA ALA A 89 -11.63 39.91 -0.92
C ALA A 89 -10.52 40.40 -1.85
N GLN A 90 -10.00 39.55 -2.73
CA GLN A 90 -8.99 39.94 -3.71
C GLN A 90 -9.53 40.97 -4.70
N GLU A 91 -10.72 40.74 -5.26
CA GLU A 91 -11.37 41.70 -6.17
C GLU A 91 -11.64 43.05 -5.49
N SER A 92 -12.01 43.05 -4.21
CA SER A 92 -12.18 44.29 -3.44
C SER A 92 -10.86 45.05 -3.23
N ARG A 93 -9.73 44.31 -3.08
CA ARG A 93 -8.39 44.90 -2.95
C ARG A 93 -7.92 45.41 -4.30
N ASP A 94 -8.07 44.66 -5.38
CA ASP A 94 -7.73 45.09 -6.74
C ASP A 94 -8.55 46.32 -7.16
N ALA A 95 -9.84 46.38 -6.82
CA ALA A 95 -10.67 47.57 -7.04
C ALA A 95 -10.26 48.79 -6.19
N SER A 96 -9.63 48.57 -5.03
CA SER A 96 -9.15 49.62 -4.13
C SER A 96 -7.73 50.09 -4.43
N ASP A 97 -6.86 49.18 -4.89
CA ASP A 97 -5.47 49.42 -5.30
C ASP A 97 -5.34 49.77 -6.79
N ALA A 98 -6.44 49.73 -7.55
CA ALA A 98 -6.50 50.27 -8.90
C ALA A 98 -5.98 51.72 -8.87
N PRO A 99 -4.77 52.00 -9.42
CA PRO A 99 -4.18 53.30 -9.29
C PRO A 99 -5.06 54.27 -10.08
N LEU A 100 -5.72 55.20 -9.38
CA LEU A 100 -6.31 56.39 -9.99
C LEU A 100 -5.17 57.25 -10.55
N LEU A 101 -4.56 56.82 -11.64
CA LEU A 101 -3.49 57.51 -12.34
C LEU A 101 -4.13 58.61 -13.19
N LEU A 102 -4.51 59.70 -12.53
CA LEU A 102 -5.19 60.90 -13.08
C LEU A 102 -6.71 60.79 -13.35
N GLY A 103 -7.48 60.11 -12.49
CA GLY A 103 -8.95 60.29 -12.47
C GLY A 103 -9.71 59.89 -13.74
N LEU A 104 -9.12 59.05 -14.58
CA LEU A 104 -9.75 58.44 -15.75
C LEU A 104 -9.88 56.93 -15.50
N ALA A 105 -11.04 56.36 -15.85
CA ALA A 105 -11.24 54.92 -15.78
C ALA A 105 -10.32 54.22 -16.79
N ASP A 106 -9.66 53.14 -16.35
CA ASP A 106 -8.72 52.32 -17.14
C ASP A 106 -9.34 51.74 -18.44
N SER A 107 -10.66 51.86 -18.60
CA SER A 107 -11.41 51.50 -19.79
C SER A 107 -11.15 52.40 -21.01
N GLU A 108 -10.48 53.55 -20.85
CA GLU A 108 -10.15 54.47 -21.95
C GLU A 108 -8.68 54.49 -22.38
N LEU A 109 -7.81 53.71 -21.73
CA LEU A 109 -6.38 53.64 -22.08
C LEU A 109 -6.11 52.48 -23.04
N PHE A 110 -5.97 52.83 -24.32
CA PHE A 110 -5.42 52.01 -25.41
C PHE A 110 -6.30 50.86 -25.95
N LEU A 111 -7.39 51.22 -26.62
CA LEU A 111 -7.84 50.46 -27.80
C LEU A 111 -7.32 51.17 -29.06
N PRO A 112 -6.34 50.62 -29.80
CA PRO A 112 -5.87 51.22 -31.05
C PRO A 112 -7.04 51.31 -32.02
N ARG A 113 -7.28 52.51 -32.55
CA ARG A 113 -8.39 52.74 -33.49
C ARG A 113 -7.93 52.21 -34.84
N GLN A 114 -8.83 51.65 -35.65
CA GLN A 114 -8.51 51.14 -37.00
C GLN A 114 -7.79 52.14 -37.92
N ALA A 115 -7.81 53.44 -37.61
CA ALA A 115 -7.05 54.47 -38.30
C ALA A 115 -5.52 54.36 -38.10
N ASP A 116 -5.06 53.76 -36.99
CA ASP A 116 -3.63 53.64 -36.64
C ASP A 116 -2.91 52.54 -37.44
N PHE A 117 -3.66 51.74 -38.22
CA PHE A 117 -3.12 50.70 -39.12
C PHE A 117 -3.00 51.16 -40.59
N VAL A 118 -3.41 52.40 -40.92
CA VAL A 118 -3.26 52.94 -42.28
C VAL A 118 -1.84 53.47 -42.46
N GLY A 119 -0.97 52.67 -43.07
CA GLY A 119 0.39 53.09 -43.47
C GLY A 119 1.53 52.15 -43.09
N LEU A 120 1.25 51.03 -42.41
CA LEU A 120 2.26 50.01 -42.14
C LEU A 120 2.19 48.93 -43.23
N GLU A 121 3.13 48.96 -44.18
CA GLU A 121 3.33 47.83 -45.10
C GLU A 121 3.87 46.62 -44.34
N PRO A 122 3.37 45.40 -44.63
CA PRO A 122 3.87 44.19 -44.01
C PRO A 122 5.27 43.90 -44.56
N VAL A 123 6.30 44.08 -43.72
CA VAL A 123 7.65 43.63 -44.02
C VAL A 123 7.63 42.11 -44.11
N ALA A 124 7.65 41.59 -45.33
CA ALA A 124 7.92 40.20 -45.62
C ALA A 124 9.41 39.94 -45.36
N GLU A 125 9.73 38.97 -44.51
CA GLU A 125 11.10 38.50 -44.32
C GLU A 125 11.52 37.61 -45.50
N PRO A 126 12.65 37.90 -46.17
CA PRO A 126 13.43 36.88 -46.85
C PRO A 126 14.66 36.54 -46.00
N GLY A 127 14.80 35.25 -45.69
CA GLY A 127 16.02 34.72 -45.09
C GLY A 127 17.23 34.75 -46.03
N ALA A 128 18.41 34.80 -45.43
CA ALA A 128 19.59 33.95 -45.68
C ALA A 128 20.87 34.70 -45.28
N ASP A 129 21.52 34.17 -44.24
CA ASP A 129 22.96 34.02 -44.02
C ASP A 129 23.95 35.01 -44.67
N SER A 130 24.77 35.66 -43.85
CA SER A 130 26.23 35.36 -43.72
C SER A 130 26.95 36.43 -42.88
N ASP A 131 27.52 35.98 -41.76
CA ASP A 131 28.88 36.27 -41.28
C ASP A 131 29.41 37.72 -41.20
N GLU A 132 29.58 38.25 -39.98
CA GLU A 132 30.87 38.25 -39.24
C GLU A 132 30.84 39.13 -37.98
N ALA A 133 31.69 38.74 -37.02
CA ALA A 133 32.27 39.54 -35.93
C ALA A 133 31.53 39.60 -34.58
N ALA A 134 31.69 38.50 -33.83
CA ALA A 134 32.23 38.49 -32.47
C ALA A 134 32.04 39.76 -31.62
N THR A 135 30.97 39.79 -30.82
CA THR A 135 30.99 40.50 -29.53
C THR A 135 30.84 39.45 -28.44
N GLN A 136 31.97 39.13 -27.82
CA GLN A 136 32.09 38.31 -26.62
C GLN A 136 31.35 39.02 -25.49
N ASP A 137 30.16 38.55 -25.12
CA ASP A 137 29.68 38.70 -23.75
C ASP A 137 29.81 37.34 -23.07
N ALA A 138 31.02 37.11 -22.57
CA ALA A 138 31.35 35.97 -21.74
C ALA A 138 30.77 36.21 -20.33
N GLY A 139 29.46 36.02 -20.18
CA GLY A 139 28.93 35.45 -18.94
C GLY A 139 29.57 34.06 -18.77
N PRO A 140 29.90 33.62 -17.53
CA PRO A 140 30.60 32.36 -17.32
C PRO A 140 29.86 31.27 -18.09
N LEU A 141 30.55 30.55 -18.98
CA LEU A 141 30.04 29.36 -19.65
C LEU A 141 29.45 28.48 -18.55
N GLU A 142 28.14 28.54 -18.36
CA GLU A 142 27.50 27.72 -17.34
C GLU A 142 27.77 26.29 -17.78
N SER A 143 28.54 25.56 -16.97
CA SER A 143 28.91 24.18 -17.27
C SER A 143 27.68 23.42 -17.73
N ALA A 144 27.85 22.54 -18.73
CA ALA A 144 26.76 21.71 -19.23
C ALA A 144 26.02 20.96 -18.10
N GLU A 145 26.73 20.66 -17.01
CA GLU A 145 26.20 20.11 -15.76
C GLU A 145 25.24 21.05 -15.01
N LEU A 146 25.52 22.35 -14.97
CA LEU A 146 24.68 23.38 -14.33
C LEU A 146 23.43 23.65 -15.18
N ALA A 147 23.57 23.69 -16.50
CA ALA A 147 22.44 23.76 -17.42
C ALA A 147 21.55 22.50 -17.32
N ALA A 148 22.15 21.30 -17.21
CA ALA A 148 21.41 20.06 -16.98
C ALA A 148 20.73 20.03 -15.61
N ALA A 149 21.35 20.57 -14.56
CA ALA A 149 20.77 20.66 -13.22
C ALA A 149 19.53 21.58 -13.20
N ARG A 150 19.55 22.70 -13.93
CA ARG A 150 18.39 23.60 -14.05
C ARG A 150 17.22 22.94 -14.79
N ARG A 151 17.50 22.14 -15.82
CA ARG A 151 16.49 21.32 -16.53
C ARG A 151 15.85 20.23 -15.66
N ARG A 152 16.52 19.84 -14.56
CA ARG A 152 16.00 18.87 -13.57
C ARG A 152 15.15 19.53 -12.49
N HIS A 153 14.99 20.85 -12.49
CA HIS A 153 14.17 21.54 -11.50
C HIS A 153 12.68 21.41 -11.86
N PRO A 154 11.79 21.11 -10.90
CA PRO A 154 10.35 20.90 -11.17
C PRO A 154 9.64 22.08 -11.85
N SER A 155 10.19 23.29 -11.74
CA SER A 155 9.65 24.51 -12.38
C SER A 155 10.10 24.70 -13.82
N HIS A 156 10.96 23.84 -14.36
CA HIS A 156 11.49 23.99 -15.72
C HIS A 156 10.47 23.45 -16.74
N PRO A 157 10.20 24.15 -17.86
CA PRO A 157 9.19 23.73 -18.84
C PRO A 157 9.49 22.37 -19.47
N ASP A 158 10.76 22.01 -19.60
CA ASP A 158 11.21 20.70 -20.10
C ASP A 158 11.32 19.61 -19.01
N PHE A 159 10.88 19.89 -17.78
CA PHE A 159 10.89 18.89 -16.72
C PHE A 159 9.82 17.83 -16.99
N VAL A 160 10.25 16.67 -17.45
CA VAL A 160 9.41 15.47 -17.48
C VAL A 160 9.69 14.70 -16.18
N PRO A 161 8.71 14.55 -15.26
CA PRO A 161 8.88 13.70 -14.10
C PRO A 161 9.24 12.30 -14.61
N ASN A 162 10.45 11.82 -14.30
CA ASN A 162 10.80 10.46 -14.63
C ASN A 162 9.87 9.58 -13.79
N PRO A 163 8.96 8.79 -14.38
CA PRO A 163 8.13 7.90 -13.59
C PRO A 163 9.09 6.99 -12.83
N SER A 164 9.04 7.06 -11.49
CA SER A 164 9.72 6.07 -10.67
C SER A 164 9.26 4.68 -11.12
N PRO A 165 10.12 3.64 -11.12
CA PRO A 165 9.78 2.31 -11.61
C PRO A 165 8.79 1.57 -10.68
N ALA A 166 7.69 2.21 -10.28
CA ALA A 166 6.72 1.69 -9.33
C ALA A 166 6.04 0.39 -9.81
N VAL A 167 6.00 0.15 -11.13
CA VAL A 167 5.47 -1.11 -11.69
C VAL A 167 6.48 -2.26 -11.54
N GLY A 168 7.78 -1.98 -11.68
CA GLY A 168 8.85 -2.97 -11.47
C GLY A 168 9.09 -3.29 -9.98
N ASP A 169 8.83 -2.33 -9.10
CA ASP A 169 8.97 -2.50 -7.65
C ASP A 169 7.90 -3.46 -7.08
N HIS A 170 6.70 -3.52 -7.68
CA HIS A 170 5.63 -4.39 -7.19
C HIS A 170 5.89 -5.87 -7.50
N GLU A 171 6.16 -6.20 -8.76
CA GLU A 171 6.44 -7.59 -9.17
C GLU A 171 7.68 -8.14 -8.49
N SER A 172 8.73 -7.33 -8.37
CA SER A 172 9.95 -7.71 -7.63
C SER A 172 9.65 -7.93 -6.14
N THR A 173 8.90 -7.04 -5.49
CA THR A 173 8.48 -7.22 -4.09
C THR A 173 7.67 -8.51 -3.91
N VAL A 174 6.72 -8.81 -4.80
CA VAL A 174 5.93 -10.04 -4.71
C VAL A 174 6.82 -11.28 -4.85
N ALA A 175 7.72 -11.30 -5.83
CA ALA A 175 8.66 -12.40 -6.02
C ALA A 175 9.57 -12.60 -4.79
N THR A 176 10.10 -11.52 -4.22
CA THR A 176 10.92 -11.61 -2.99
C THR A 176 10.11 -12.10 -1.79
N LEU A 177 8.85 -11.69 -1.63
CA LEU A 177 7.98 -12.19 -0.56
C LEU A 177 7.65 -13.68 -0.72
N GLU A 178 7.44 -14.16 -1.95
CA GLU A 178 7.25 -15.58 -2.24
C GLU A 178 8.51 -16.39 -1.93
N GLU A 179 9.69 -15.90 -2.34
CA GLU A 179 10.97 -16.55 -2.07
C GLU A 179 11.26 -16.63 -0.57
N LEU A 180 11.06 -15.54 0.19
CA LEU A 180 11.21 -15.51 1.65
C LEU A 180 10.27 -16.51 2.34
N ALA A 181 9.05 -16.68 1.82
CA ALA A 181 8.08 -17.61 2.37
C ALA A 181 8.44 -19.07 2.06
N GLU A 182 8.84 -19.37 0.83
CA GLU A 182 9.25 -20.71 0.40
C GLU A 182 10.52 -21.18 1.13
N SER A 183 11.50 -20.29 1.26
CA SER A 183 12.75 -20.55 1.97
C SER A 183 12.61 -20.49 3.50
N SER A 184 11.48 -19.99 4.01
CA SER A 184 11.22 -19.82 5.45
C SER A 184 12.37 -19.10 6.17
N VAL A 185 12.91 -18.05 5.55
CA VAL A 185 14.03 -17.28 6.11
C VAL A 185 13.60 -16.65 7.43
N ALA A 186 14.43 -16.85 8.46
CA ALA A 186 14.19 -16.29 9.78
C ALA A 186 14.33 -14.76 9.77
N LEU A 187 13.41 -14.10 10.43
CA LEU A 187 13.46 -12.69 10.75
C LEU A 187 14.55 -12.47 11.82
N ALA A 188 15.41 -11.49 11.58
CA ALA A 188 16.56 -11.16 12.42
C ALA A 188 16.33 -9.89 13.25
N ASP A 189 15.66 -8.88 12.69
CA ASP A 189 15.42 -7.59 13.36
C ASP A 189 14.09 -6.96 12.91
N VAL A 190 13.44 -6.22 13.82
CA VAL A 190 12.22 -5.45 13.54
C VAL A 190 12.35 -4.09 14.19
N ARG A 191 12.25 -3.04 13.37
CA ARG A 191 12.35 -1.64 13.79
C ARG A 191 11.05 -0.93 13.46
N PRO A 192 10.11 -0.84 14.41
CA PRO A 192 8.88 -0.11 14.19
C PRO A 192 9.15 1.40 14.05
N GLY A 193 8.50 2.03 13.09
CA GLY A 193 8.63 3.46 12.84
C GLY A 193 7.93 4.30 13.90
N PRO A 194 8.38 5.55 14.13
CA PRO A 194 7.62 6.49 14.94
C PRO A 194 6.25 6.70 14.30
N LEU A 195 5.19 6.60 15.11
CA LEU A 195 3.80 6.79 14.67
C LEU A 195 3.32 5.81 13.57
N GLY A 196 3.99 4.67 13.36
CA GLY A 196 3.59 3.66 12.36
C GLY A 196 3.85 4.09 10.91
N THR A 197 4.74 5.07 10.70
CA THR A 197 5.04 5.64 9.38
C THR A 197 5.85 4.70 8.50
N LEU A 198 6.91 4.10 9.04
CA LEU A 198 7.77 3.17 8.30
C LEU A 198 8.34 2.12 9.25
N ASP A 199 7.89 0.88 9.11
CA ASP A 199 8.45 -0.25 9.82
C ASP A 199 9.49 -0.95 8.94
N VAL A 200 10.63 -1.32 9.52
CA VAL A 200 11.71 -2.03 8.81
C VAL A 200 11.90 -3.41 9.42
N TYR A 201 11.84 -4.44 8.59
CA TYR A 201 12.03 -5.85 8.95
C TYR A 201 13.27 -6.36 8.25
N VAL A 202 14.20 -6.95 8.98
CA VAL A 202 15.45 -7.50 8.43
C VAL A 202 15.44 -9.00 8.61
N PHE A 203 15.68 -9.74 7.53
CA PHE A 203 15.77 -11.19 7.48
C PHE A 203 17.23 -11.66 7.56
N ALA A 204 17.43 -12.92 7.93
CA ALA A 204 18.74 -13.50 8.16
C ALA A 204 19.60 -13.63 6.88
N ASP A 205 18.97 -13.63 5.72
CA ASP A 205 19.62 -13.60 4.39
C ASP A 205 20.08 -12.20 3.97
N GLY A 206 19.77 -11.17 4.77
CA GLY A 206 20.05 -9.77 4.48
C GLY A 206 18.87 -9.02 3.84
N THR A 207 17.80 -9.72 3.46
CA THR A 207 16.61 -9.09 2.87
C THR A 207 15.97 -8.13 3.85
N THR A 208 15.57 -6.96 3.37
CA THR A 208 14.88 -5.93 4.13
C THR A 208 13.49 -5.68 3.56
N LEU A 209 12.48 -5.64 4.44
CA LEU A 209 11.13 -5.20 4.10
C LEU A 209 10.84 -3.86 4.78
N CYS A 210 10.49 -2.87 3.97
CA CYS A 210 10.02 -1.56 4.39
C CYS A 210 8.50 -1.50 4.23
N MET A 211 7.76 -1.22 5.31
CA MET A 211 6.29 -1.23 5.33
C MET A 211 5.70 0.11 5.77
N THR A 212 4.71 0.62 5.03
CA THR A 212 4.05 1.90 5.30
C THR A 212 2.55 1.85 4.96
N PRO A 213 1.65 2.36 5.83
CA PRO A 213 1.84 2.47 7.27
C PRO A 213 1.89 1.06 7.89
N GLY A 214 2.75 0.90 8.89
CA GLY A 214 2.91 -0.36 9.61
C GLY A 214 1.98 -0.45 10.82
N HIS A 215 1.48 -1.65 11.12
CA HIS A 215 0.69 -1.87 12.33
C HIS A 215 1.61 -2.04 13.54
N ARG A 216 1.74 -0.95 14.32
CA ARG A 216 2.69 -0.82 15.43
C ARG A 216 2.62 -1.97 16.44
N GLU A 217 1.42 -2.38 16.86
CA GLU A 217 1.25 -3.45 17.85
C GLU A 217 1.85 -4.78 17.37
N THR A 218 1.64 -5.12 16.09
CA THR A 218 2.19 -6.36 15.52
C THR A 218 3.70 -6.29 15.31
N ALA A 219 4.23 -5.12 14.95
CA ALA A 219 5.67 -4.89 14.86
C ALA A 219 6.34 -5.02 16.24
N GLU A 220 5.76 -4.42 17.28
CA GLU A 220 6.23 -4.53 18.67
C GLU A 220 6.16 -5.98 19.18
N ARG A 221 5.10 -6.73 18.85
CA ARG A 221 4.99 -8.15 19.19
C ARG A 221 6.08 -9.00 18.52
N LEU A 222 6.39 -8.76 17.25
CA LEU A 222 7.48 -9.47 16.56
C LEU A 222 8.84 -9.09 17.13
N ALA A 223 9.08 -7.81 17.42
CA ALA A 223 10.31 -7.37 18.09
C ALA A 223 10.46 -8.01 19.48
N ALA A 224 9.38 -8.09 20.26
CA ALA A 224 9.39 -8.77 21.55
C ALA A 224 9.65 -10.28 21.43
N ALA A 225 9.09 -10.92 20.40
CA ALA A 225 9.34 -12.33 20.11
C ALA A 225 10.81 -12.60 19.78
N LEU A 226 11.44 -11.74 18.96
CA LEU A 226 12.87 -11.78 18.68
C LEU A 226 13.70 -11.59 19.95
N GLY A 227 13.33 -10.61 20.79
CA GLY A 227 13.97 -10.40 22.09
C GLY A 227 13.85 -11.58 23.05
N ALA A 228 12.80 -12.40 22.91
CA ALA A 228 12.61 -13.65 23.65
C ALA A 228 13.34 -14.87 23.03
N GLY A 229 14.11 -14.67 21.96
CA GLY A 229 14.85 -15.73 21.27
C GLY A 229 14.01 -16.59 20.33
N LYS A 230 12.79 -16.16 19.98
CA LYS A 230 12.01 -16.82 18.91
C LYS A 230 12.57 -16.42 17.55
N THR A 231 12.41 -17.30 16.57
CA THR A 231 12.83 -17.09 15.18
C THR A 231 11.59 -17.03 14.26
N PRO A 232 10.85 -15.92 14.26
CA PRO A 232 9.71 -15.78 13.37
C PRO A 232 10.15 -15.79 11.90
N TYR A 233 9.32 -16.29 11.00
CA TYR A 233 9.60 -16.31 9.56
C TYR A 233 8.31 -16.05 8.78
N LEU A 234 8.45 -15.59 7.54
CA LEU A 234 7.31 -15.29 6.68
C LEU A 234 6.68 -16.61 6.20
N LEU A 235 5.38 -16.78 6.39
CA LEU A 235 4.60 -17.90 5.83
C LEU A 235 4.02 -17.58 4.46
N GLY A 236 3.82 -16.30 4.18
CA GLY A 236 3.27 -15.85 2.91
C GLY A 236 2.84 -14.39 2.99
N GLY A 237 2.86 -13.76 1.83
CA GLY A 237 2.30 -12.43 1.60
C GLY A 237 1.32 -12.46 0.45
N SER A 238 0.28 -11.64 0.52
CA SER A 238 -0.59 -11.36 -0.62
C SER A 238 -0.80 -9.86 -0.77
N GLY A 239 -0.84 -9.38 -2.02
CA GLY A 239 -1.07 -7.98 -2.34
C GLY A 239 -2.29 -7.82 -3.25
N ILE A 240 -3.16 -6.85 -2.95
CA ILE A 240 -4.27 -6.42 -3.83
C ILE A 240 -4.26 -4.90 -3.90
N SER A 241 -4.16 -4.35 -5.11
CA SER A 241 -4.27 -2.91 -5.38
C SER A 241 -3.35 -2.05 -4.51
N GLY A 242 -2.13 -2.52 -4.26
CA GLY A 242 -1.11 -1.82 -3.46
C GLY A 242 -1.10 -2.21 -1.98
N ALA A 243 -2.24 -2.64 -1.40
CA ALA A 243 -2.29 -3.11 -0.02
C ALA A 243 -1.76 -4.55 0.09
N TYR A 244 -1.05 -4.83 1.18
CA TYR A 244 -0.43 -6.11 1.48
C TYR A 244 -0.93 -6.70 2.79
N THR A 245 -1.07 -8.01 2.80
CA THR A 245 -1.28 -8.81 4.00
C THR A 245 -0.13 -9.80 4.13
N LEU A 246 0.55 -9.80 5.28
CA LEU A 246 1.71 -10.64 5.55
C LEU A 246 1.44 -11.51 6.78
N THR A 247 1.79 -12.78 6.70
CA THR A 247 1.62 -13.73 7.81
C THR A 247 2.99 -14.21 8.27
N PHE A 248 3.32 -13.96 9.52
CA PHE A 248 4.53 -14.46 10.16
C PHE A 248 4.20 -15.62 11.09
N ALA A 249 4.91 -16.74 10.96
CA ALA A 249 4.94 -17.76 11.99
C ALA A 249 5.79 -17.27 13.16
N CYS A 250 5.32 -17.42 14.38
CA CYS A 250 6.03 -17.05 15.61
C CYS A 250 5.88 -18.17 16.66
N GLY A 251 6.58 -19.28 16.43
CA GLY A 251 6.42 -20.49 17.25
C GLY A 251 5.06 -21.16 16.98
N GLU A 252 4.20 -21.24 17.99
CA GLU A 252 2.84 -21.82 17.85
C GLU A 252 1.78 -20.80 17.41
N GLU A 253 2.14 -19.51 17.38
CA GLU A 253 1.23 -18.42 17.03
C GLU A 253 1.57 -17.83 15.66
N ASN A 254 0.56 -17.25 15.01
CA ASN A 254 0.74 -16.51 13.76
C ASN A 254 0.45 -15.02 14.01
N VAL A 255 1.32 -14.17 13.48
CA VAL A 255 1.16 -12.71 13.48
C VAL A 255 0.77 -12.25 12.10
N TYR A 256 -0.31 -11.49 11.99
CA TYR A 256 -0.84 -10.98 10.74
C TYR A 256 -0.61 -9.47 10.66
N ILE A 257 -0.02 -8.99 9.58
CA ILE A 257 0.29 -7.58 9.35
C ILE A 257 -0.46 -7.11 8.12
N LEU A 258 -1.05 -5.92 8.24
CA LEU A 258 -1.63 -5.17 7.12
C LEU A 258 -0.72 -3.97 6.86
N ALA A 259 -0.39 -3.72 5.60
CA ALA A 259 0.40 -2.57 5.17
C ALA A 259 -0.14 -2.03 3.85
N ASP A 260 -0.18 -0.71 3.67
CA ASP A 260 -0.62 -0.10 2.41
C ASP A 260 0.45 -0.16 1.32
N ARG A 261 1.70 -0.36 1.72
CA ARG A 261 2.85 -0.51 0.83
C ARG A 261 3.92 -1.35 1.49
N VAL A 262 4.49 -2.26 0.71
CA VAL A 262 5.66 -3.05 1.07
C VAL A 262 6.70 -2.84 -0.03
N ILE A 263 7.94 -2.63 0.37
CA ILE A 263 9.09 -2.61 -0.53
C ILE A 263 10.07 -3.65 0.01
N ALA A 264 10.40 -4.63 -0.82
CA ALA A 264 11.44 -5.59 -0.52
C ALA A 264 12.75 -5.20 -1.22
N SER A 265 13.86 -5.26 -0.50
CA SER A 265 15.20 -5.07 -1.06
C SER A 265 16.15 -6.07 -0.43
N LEU A 266 16.89 -6.78 -1.27
CA LEU A 266 18.05 -7.58 -0.88
C LEU A 266 19.32 -6.72 -0.91
#